data_AF-A0A2E6UZP0-F1
#
_entry.id   AF-A0A2E6UZP0-F1
#
_cell.length_a   1.000
_cell.length_b   1.000
_cell.length_c   1.000
_cell.angle_alpha   90.00
_cell.angle_beta   90.00
_cell.angle_gamma   90.00
#
_symmetry.space_group_name_H-M   'P 1'
#
loop_
_entity.id
_entity.type
_entity.pdbx_description
1 polymer ?
#
loop_
_entity_poly.entity_id
_entity_poly.type
_entity_poly.pdbx_seq_one_letter_code
_entity_poly.pdbx_strand_id
1 'polypeptide(L)'
;MSGYFTFQSEDLVLSKFIAIGITHALLSFIVIEGSLRQKRARALFIPIDFMERLLPSFAHRLGVGAVLGTFITVLSSLGVAQLGPQTLLIINAAFLTLWYVECAILLAFGFFARLFGDELPFEIRLFVSFIVMVNAGYFTLMFLISLLRAPSFI
;
A
#
# COMPACT_ATOMS: atom_id res chain seq x y z
N MET A 1 -36.22 -11.01 19.01
CA MET A 1 -34.86 -10.49 19.22
C MET A 1 -34.13 -10.46 17.88
N SER A 2 -34.37 -9.43 17.06
CA SER A 2 -33.58 -9.16 15.86
C SER A 2 -32.91 -7.81 16.08
N GLY A 3 -31.74 -7.83 16.73
CA GLY A 3 -30.84 -6.70 16.72
C GLY A 3 -30.28 -6.56 15.32
N TYR A 4 -31.04 -5.94 14.42
CA TYR A 4 -30.46 -5.39 13.21
C TYR A 4 -29.43 -4.36 13.68
N PHE A 5 -28.16 -4.61 13.36
CA PHE A 5 -27.10 -3.62 13.47
C PHE A 5 -27.55 -2.36 12.75
N THR A 6 -28.04 -1.38 13.49
CA THR A 6 -28.17 0.00 13.00
C THR A 6 -26.75 0.51 12.85
N PHE A 7 -26.14 0.25 11.69
CA PHE A 7 -24.87 0.86 11.30
C PHE A 7 -25.07 2.37 11.29
N GLN A 8 -24.42 3.09 12.20
CA GLN A 8 -24.43 4.55 12.22
C GLN A 8 -23.61 5.07 11.03
N SER A 9 -24.05 6.18 10.43
CA SER A 9 -23.39 6.79 9.26
C SER A 9 -21.94 7.20 9.54
N GLU A 10 -21.61 7.53 10.80
CA GLU A 10 -20.25 7.83 11.26
C GLU A 10 -19.33 6.60 11.23
N ASP A 11 -19.84 5.42 11.60
CA ASP A 11 -19.11 4.15 11.50
C ASP A 11 -18.77 3.81 10.05
N LEU A 12 -19.60 4.26 9.09
CA LEU A 12 -19.34 4.04 7.67
C LEU A 12 -18.21 4.92 7.13
N VAL A 13 -18.08 6.15 7.62
CA VAL A 13 -16.95 7.03 7.25
C VAL A 13 -15.66 6.52 7.88
N LEU A 14 -15.71 6.18 9.17
CA LEU A 14 -14.56 5.63 9.89
C LEU A 14 -14.06 4.32 9.25
N SER A 15 -14.97 3.39 8.93
CA SER A 15 -14.62 2.13 8.28
C SER A 15 -13.97 2.31 6.92
N LYS A 16 -14.38 3.32 6.12
CA LYS A 16 -13.71 3.64 4.86
C LYS A 16 -12.25 4.06 5.07
N PHE A 17 -11.99 4.92 6.06
CA PHE A 17 -10.65 5.37 6.42
C PHE A 17 -9.79 4.27 7.04
N ILE A 18 -10.39 3.36 7.82
CA ILE A 18 -9.73 2.16 8.33
C ILE A 18 -9.31 1.27 7.16
N ALA A 19 -10.17 1.04 6.17
CA ALA A 19 -9.84 0.22 5.01
C ALA A 19 -8.65 0.80 4.24
N ILE A 20 -8.65 2.11 3.99
CA ILE A 20 -7.52 2.84 3.39
C ILE A 20 -6.23 2.60 4.21
N GLY A 21 -6.31 2.77 5.53
CA GLY A 21 -5.17 2.60 6.43
C GLY A 21 -4.60 1.19 6.39
N ILE A 22 -5.47 0.18 6.43
CA ILE A 22 -5.08 -1.23 6.32
C ILE A 22 -4.42 -1.51 4.96
N THR A 23 -4.97 -1.00 3.86
CA THR A 23 -4.37 -1.17 2.53
C THR A 23 -2.95 -0.62 2.49
N HIS A 24 -2.72 0.61 2.96
CA HIS A 24 -1.37 1.19 2.97
C HIS A 24 -0.44 0.52 3.99
N ALA A 25 -0.96 0.06 5.13
CA ALA A 25 -0.17 -0.68 6.11
C ALA A 25 0.34 -2.01 5.56
N LEU A 26 -0.53 -2.76 4.87
CA LEU A 26 -0.16 -4.03 4.24
C LEU A 26 0.85 -3.81 3.11
N LEU A 27 0.62 -2.83 2.24
CA LEU A 27 1.53 -2.55 1.13
C LEU A 27 2.92 -2.11 1.61
N SER A 28 2.98 -1.19 2.58
CA SER A 28 4.26 -0.76 3.16
C SER A 28 4.98 -1.91 3.87
N PHE A 29 4.25 -2.76 4.61
CA PHE A 29 4.82 -3.96 5.21
C PHE A 29 5.39 -4.92 4.15
N ILE A 30 4.66 -5.19 3.06
CA ILE A 30 5.13 -6.05 1.97
C ILE A 30 6.42 -5.50 1.36
N VAL A 31 6.50 -4.19 1.14
CA VAL A 31 7.69 -3.56 0.58
C VAL A 31 8.88 -3.68 1.53
N ILE A 32 8.69 -3.38 2.82
CA ILE A 32 9.76 -3.44 3.82
C ILE A 32 10.25 -4.88 3.98
N GLU A 33 9.34 -5.83 4.24
CA GLU A 33 9.68 -7.23 4.46
C GLU A 33 10.29 -7.87 3.20
N GLY A 34 9.73 -7.58 2.02
CA GLY A 34 10.24 -8.06 0.75
C GLY A 34 11.66 -7.56 0.47
N SER A 35 11.92 -6.28 0.74
CA SER A 35 13.25 -5.68 0.53
C SER A 35 14.30 -6.30 1.45
N LEU A 36 13.97 -6.52 2.72
CA LEU A 36 14.85 -7.14 3.71
C LEU A 36 15.13 -8.61 3.37
N ARG A 37 14.12 -9.39 2.98
CA ARG A 37 14.30 -10.80 2.59
C ARG A 37 15.15 -10.96 1.33
N GLN A 38 15.04 -10.01 0.41
CA GLN A 38 15.83 -10.00 -0.82
C GLN A 38 17.21 -9.33 -0.64
N LYS A 39 17.56 -8.86 0.57
CA LYS A 39 18.80 -8.12 0.87
C LYS A 39 19.07 -6.98 -0.12
N ARG A 40 18.01 -6.25 -0.49
CA ARG A 40 18.09 -5.13 -1.42
C ARG A 40 18.93 -4.02 -0.80
N ALA A 41 19.66 -3.25 -1.62
CA ALA A 41 20.41 -2.10 -1.10
C ALA A 41 19.50 -1.01 -0.50
N ARG A 42 18.24 -0.91 -0.96
CA ARG A 42 17.26 0.08 -0.49
C ARG A 42 15.84 -0.51 -0.44
N ALA A 43 15.04 -0.01 0.51
CA ALA A 43 13.62 -0.26 0.69
C ALA A 43 12.91 1.09 0.91
N LEU A 44 11.85 1.42 0.17
CA LEU A 44 11.16 2.72 0.29
C LEU A 44 12.12 3.91 0.12
N PHE A 45 13.07 3.79 -0.82
CA PHE A 45 14.21 4.72 -0.99
C PHE A 45 15.17 4.85 0.21
N ILE A 46 14.97 4.11 1.32
CA ILE A 46 15.81 4.13 2.52
C ILE A 46 16.88 3.02 2.43
N PRO A 47 18.14 3.28 2.85
CA PRO A 47 19.18 2.24 2.91
C PRO A 47 18.79 1.05 3.80
N ILE A 48 19.06 -0.17 3.33
CA ILE A 48 18.66 -1.38 4.04
C ILE A 48 19.37 -1.56 5.38
N ASP A 49 20.65 -1.19 5.48
CA ASP A 49 21.43 -1.31 6.72
C ASP A 49 20.82 -0.46 7.85
N PHE A 50 20.29 0.71 7.47
CA PHE A 50 19.56 1.56 8.40
C PHE A 50 18.23 0.91 8.81
N MET A 51 17.51 0.33 7.84
CA MET A 51 16.24 -0.35 8.11
C MET A 51 16.40 -1.61 8.96
N GLU A 52 17.45 -2.40 8.76
CA GLU A 52 17.74 -3.60 9.57
C GLU A 52 18.03 -3.24 11.02
N ARG A 53 18.75 -2.14 11.26
CA ARG A 53 19.01 -1.62 12.60
C ARG A 53 17.74 -1.08 13.26
N LEU A 54 16.90 -0.38 12.51
CA LEU A 54 15.67 0.22 13.03
C LEU A 54 14.56 -0.83 13.25
N LEU A 55 14.49 -1.85 12.39
CA LEU A 55 13.41 -2.84 12.32
C LEU A 55 13.93 -4.28 12.39
N PRO A 56 14.58 -4.66 13.50
CA PRO A 56 15.28 -5.94 13.60
C PRO A 56 14.33 -7.13 13.57
N SER A 57 13.14 -7.01 14.16
CA SER A 57 12.17 -8.10 14.23
C SER A 57 10.95 -7.88 13.33
N PHE A 58 10.30 -8.97 12.98
CA PHE A 58 9.05 -8.98 12.22
C PHE A 58 7.96 -8.07 12.83
N ALA A 59 7.85 -8.06 14.16
CA ALA A 59 6.89 -7.20 14.86
C ALA A 59 7.17 -5.70 14.64
N HIS A 60 8.44 -5.28 14.60
CA HIS A 60 8.79 -3.89 14.30
C HIS A 60 8.41 -3.51 12.86
N ARG A 61 8.61 -4.42 11.91
CA ARG A 61 8.26 -4.20 10.50
C ARG A 61 6.76 -4.08 10.31
N LEU A 62 5.98 -4.95 10.96
CA LEU A 62 4.52 -4.81 11.03
C LEU A 62 4.11 -3.49 11.68
N GLY A 63 4.75 -3.13 12.79
CA GLY A 63 4.50 -1.87 13.50
C GLY A 63 4.73 -0.64 12.62
N VAL A 64 5.82 -0.59 11.87
CA VAL A 64 6.06 0.50 10.91
C VAL A 64 5.05 0.51 9.78
N GLY A 65 4.65 -0.66 9.27
CA GLY A 65 3.56 -0.75 8.30
C GLY A 65 2.28 -0.10 8.86
N ALA A 66 1.89 -0.48 10.07
CA ALA A 66 0.73 0.11 10.75
C ALA A 66 0.86 1.63 10.92
N VAL A 67 2.01 2.14 11.37
CA VAL A 67 2.27 3.57 11.53
C VAL A 67 2.15 4.32 10.20
N LEU A 68 2.72 3.79 9.12
CA LEU A 68 2.61 4.39 7.78
C LEU A 68 1.18 4.37 7.27
N GLY A 69 0.45 3.28 7.49
CA GLY A 69 -0.98 3.19 7.16
C GLY A 69 -1.81 4.24 7.90
N THR A 70 -1.64 4.35 9.21
CA THR A 70 -2.29 5.38 10.03
C THR A 70 -1.94 6.78 9.57
N PHE A 71 -0.65 7.05 9.30
CA PHE A 71 -0.21 8.35 8.80
C PHE A 71 -0.91 8.75 7.50
N ILE A 72 -1.00 7.83 6.53
CA ILE A 72 -1.67 8.11 5.25
C ILE A 72 -3.17 8.29 5.44
N THR A 73 -3.80 7.55 6.34
CA THR A 73 -5.21 7.76 6.70
C THR A 73 -5.44 9.15 7.30
N VAL A 74 -4.57 9.58 8.23
CA VAL A 74 -4.65 10.92 8.84
C VAL A 74 -4.46 12.00 7.78
N LEU A 75 -3.45 11.88 6.91
CA LEU A 75 -3.24 12.80 5.80
C LEU A 75 -4.44 12.85 4.85
N SER A 76 -5.03 11.69 4.54
CA SER A 76 -6.22 11.59 3.70
C SER A 76 -7.42 12.30 4.34
N SER A 77 -7.64 12.11 5.65
CA SER A 77 -8.71 12.75 6.40
C SER A 77 -8.54 14.27 6.45
N LEU A 78 -7.33 14.75 6.77
CA LEU A 78 -7.00 16.18 6.74
C LEU A 78 -7.17 16.78 5.33
N GLY A 79 -6.76 16.05 4.30
CA GLY A 79 -6.92 16.45 2.90
C GLY A 79 -8.38 16.62 2.52
N VAL A 80 -9.27 15.72 2.94
CA VAL A 80 -10.73 15.88 2.74
C VAL A 80 -11.25 17.11 3.48
N ALA A 81 -10.87 17.28 4.74
CA ALA A 81 -11.39 18.35 5.59
C ALA A 81 -11.00 19.75 5.08
N GLN A 82 -9.81 19.91 4.50
CA GLN A 82 -9.29 21.22 4.08
C GLN A 82 -9.47 21.50 2.58
N LEU A 83 -9.36 20.49 1.72
CA LEU A 83 -9.26 20.64 0.27
C LEU A 83 -10.37 19.90 -0.49
N GLY A 84 -11.23 19.17 0.22
CA GLY A 84 -12.38 18.47 -0.34
C GLY A 84 -12.11 17.03 -0.81
N PRO A 85 -13.16 16.31 -1.24
CA PRO A 85 -13.11 14.85 -1.45
C PRO A 85 -12.15 14.36 -2.55
N GLN A 86 -11.88 15.19 -3.56
CA GLN A 86 -10.99 14.83 -4.67
C GLN A 86 -9.53 14.65 -4.19
N THR A 87 -9.12 15.39 -3.17
CA THR A 87 -7.77 15.34 -2.59
C THR A 87 -7.45 13.98 -1.99
N LEU A 88 -8.46 13.29 -1.44
CA LEU A 88 -8.28 11.92 -0.93
C LEU A 88 -7.80 10.99 -2.04
N LEU A 89 -8.45 11.03 -3.21
CA LEU A 89 -8.08 10.17 -4.34
C LEU A 89 -6.66 10.48 -4.82
N ILE A 90 -6.27 11.76 -4.86
CA ILE A 90 -4.92 12.18 -5.27
C ILE A 90 -3.87 11.67 -4.28
N ILE A 91 -4.08 11.88 -2.97
CA ILE A 91 -3.18 11.40 -1.91
C ILE A 91 -3.00 9.88 -2.01
N ASN A 92 -4.12 9.14 -2.10
CA ASN A 92 -4.08 7.69 -2.17
C ASN A 92 -3.41 7.20 -3.45
N ALA A 93 -3.73 7.79 -4.61
CA ALA A 93 -3.09 7.44 -5.87
C ALA A 93 -1.57 7.69 -5.85
N ALA A 94 -1.12 8.77 -5.22
CA ALA A 94 0.31 9.07 -5.07
C ALA A 94 1.02 8.01 -4.22
N PHE A 95 0.51 7.70 -3.03
CA PHE A 95 1.11 6.68 -2.16
C PHE A 95 1.02 5.27 -2.76
N LEU A 96 -0.10 4.90 -3.38
CA LEU A 96 -0.22 3.63 -4.09
C LEU A 96 0.80 3.53 -5.21
N THR A 97 1.02 4.60 -5.98
CA THR A 97 2.06 4.60 -7.03
C THR A 97 3.44 4.27 -6.45
N LEU A 98 3.81 4.89 -5.33
CA LEU A 98 5.07 4.59 -4.64
C LEU A 98 5.15 3.11 -4.23
N TRP A 99 4.09 2.58 -3.62
CA TRP A 99 4.03 1.20 -3.16
C TRP A 99 4.13 0.20 -4.32
N TYR A 100 3.40 0.43 -5.40
CA TYR A 100 3.38 -0.48 -6.55
C TYR A 100 4.65 -0.42 -7.39
N VAL A 101 5.32 0.74 -7.47
CA VAL A 101 6.66 0.83 -8.08
C VAL A 101 7.66 -0.01 -7.29
N GLU A 102 7.67 0.12 -5.95
CA GLU A 102 8.57 -0.68 -5.10
C GLU A 102 8.25 -2.18 -5.19
N CYS A 103 6.98 -2.56 -5.19
CA CYS A 103 6.56 -3.95 -5.42
C CYS A 103 7.02 -4.45 -6.80
N ALA A 104 6.99 -3.62 -7.85
CA ALA A 104 7.43 -4.03 -9.19
C ALA A 104 8.93 -4.33 -9.20
N ILE A 105 9.72 -3.49 -8.52
CA ILE A 105 11.15 -3.72 -8.33
C ILE A 105 11.38 -5.03 -7.57
N LEU A 106 10.66 -5.27 -6.47
CA LEU A 106 10.78 -6.50 -5.69
C LEU A 106 10.40 -7.76 -6.47
N LEU A 107 9.41 -7.64 -7.35
CA LEU A 107 8.98 -8.75 -8.20
C LEU A 107 10.04 -9.06 -9.27
N ALA A 108 10.67 -8.03 -9.85
CA ALA A 108 11.70 -8.15 -10.86
C ALA A 108 12.96 -8.85 -10.33
N PHE A 109 13.44 -8.45 -9.14
CA PHE A 109 14.62 -9.03 -8.50
C PHE A 109 14.33 -10.36 -7.78
N GLY A 110 13.09 -10.58 -7.36
CA GLY A 110 12.68 -11.78 -6.65
C GLY A 110 12.08 -12.84 -7.58
N PHE A 111 10.76 -12.79 -7.73
CA PHE A 111 9.99 -13.82 -8.41
C PHE A 111 10.41 -14.02 -9.87
N PHE A 112 10.43 -12.95 -10.67
CA PHE A 112 10.72 -13.07 -12.10
C PHE A 112 12.18 -13.36 -12.40
N ALA A 113 13.11 -12.94 -11.53
CA ALA A 113 14.49 -13.36 -11.62
C ALA A 113 14.65 -14.87 -11.45
N ARG A 114 13.88 -15.48 -10.56
CA ARG A 114 13.89 -16.94 -10.35
C ARG A 114 13.11 -17.69 -11.42
N LEU A 115 12.02 -17.10 -11.93
CA LEU A 115 11.16 -17.74 -12.92
C LEU A 115 11.83 -17.84 -14.29
N PHE A 116 12.47 -16.76 -14.75
CA PHE A 116 13.10 -16.70 -16.08
C PHE A 116 14.60 -16.97 -16.06
N GLY A 117 15.20 -17.14 -14.87
CA GLY A 117 16.65 -17.30 -14.72
C GLY A 117 17.44 -16.11 -15.26
N ASP A 118 18.65 -16.40 -15.74
CA ASP A 118 19.56 -15.43 -16.38
C ASP A 118 19.26 -15.20 -17.87
N GLU A 119 18.19 -15.79 -18.40
CA GLU A 119 17.83 -15.70 -19.82
C GLU A 119 17.23 -14.34 -20.20
N LEU A 120 16.61 -13.65 -19.24
CA LEU A 120 15.97 -12.36 -19.46
C LEU A 120 16.76 -11.20 -18.83
N PRO A 121 17.08 -10.14 -19.60
CA PRO A 121 17.63 -8.90 -19.05
C PRO A 121 16.75 -8.32 -17.93
N PHE A 122 17.39 -7.61 -16.99
CA PHE A 122 16.69 -7.00 -15.86
C PHE A 122 15.60 -6.03 -16.31
N GLU A 123 15.84 -5.28 -17.36
CA GLU A 123 14.94 -4.28 -17.93
C GLU A 123 13.61 -4.92 -18.37
N ILE A 124 13.67 -6.12 -18.98
CA ILE A 124 12.47 -6.84 -19.40
C ILE A 124 11.73 -7.40 -18.19
N ARG A 125 12.44 -7.98 -17.22
CA ARG A 125 11.83 -8.45 -15.96
C ARG A 125 11.15 -7.31 -15.22
N LEU A 126 11.78 -6.14 -15.16
CA LEU A 126 11.22 -4.94 -14.56
C LEU A 126 9.99 -4.44 -15.32
N PHE A 127 10.04 -4.44 -16.65
CA PHE A 127 8.90 -4.06 -17.48
C PHE A 127 7.68 -4.96 -17.24
N VAL A 128 7.87 -6.28 -17.26
CA VAL A 128 6.79 -7.25 -16.96
C VAL A 128 6.28 -7.04 -15.54
N SER A 129 7.18 -6.86 -14.57
CA SER A 129 6.80 -6.60 -13.18
C SER A 129 5.97 -5.33 -13.03
N PHE A 130 6.34 -4.28 -13.76
CA PHE A 130 5.64 -3.01 -13.75
C PHE A 130 4.23 -3.15 -14.32
N ILE A 131 4.05 -3.88 -15.44
CA ILE A 131 2.72 -4.16 -16.00
C ILE A 131 1.83 -4.87 -14.97
N VAL A 132 2.35 -5.92 -14.33
CA VAL A 132 1.59 -6.68 -13.32
C VAL A 132 1.22 -5.79 -12.13
N MET A 133 2.17 -4.99 -11.63
CA MET A 133 1.92 -4.12 -10.48
C MET A 133 1.05 -2.91 -10.78
N VAL A 134 1.12 -2.35 -11.99
CA VAL A 134 0.17 -1.29 -12.41
C VAL A 134 -1.24 -1.85 -12.50
N ASN A 135 -1.43 -3.07 -12.97
CA ASN A 135 -2.75 -3.71 -12.97
C ASN A 135 -3.27 -3.94 -11.55
N ALA A 136 -2.42 -4.44 -10.65
CA ALA A 136 -2.76 -4.57 -9.23
C ALA A 136 -3.08 -3.21 -8.58
N GLY A 137 -2.32 -2.17 -8.91
CA GLY A 137 -2.55 -0.81 -8.45
C GLY A 137 -3.84 -0.20 -8.97
N TYR A 138 -4.19 -0.44 -10.23
CA TYR A 138 -5.46 -0.05 -10.80
C TYR A 138 -6.62 -0.73 -10.06
N PHE A 139 -6.54 -2.03 -9.80
CA PHE A 139 -7.56 -2.74 -9.02
C PHE A 139 -7.74 -2.13 -7.63
N THR A 140 -6.65 -1.88 -6.92
CA THR A 140 -6.70 -1.27 -5.59
C THR A 140 -7.29 0.14 -5.61
N LEU A 141 -6.94 0.96 -6.61
CA LEU A 141 -7.52 2.30 -6.76
C LEU A 141 -9.02 2.21 -7.06
N MET A 142 -9.44 1.29 -7.93
CA MET A 142 -10.86 1.07 -8.23
C MET A 142 -11.63 0.56 -7.02
N PHE A 143 -11.00 -0.29 -6.20
CA PHE A 143 -11.55 -0.70 -4.90
C PHE A 143 -11.74 0.51 -3.98
N LEU A 144 -10.73 1.37 -3.83
CA LEU A 144 -10.84 2.59 -3.01
C LEU A 144 -11.94 3.53 -3.54
N ILE A 145 -12.01 3.77 -4.85
CA ILE A 145 -13.07 4.58 -5.46
C ILE A 145 -14.45 3.98 -5.16
N SER A 146 -14.60 2.66 -5.31
CA SER A 146 -15.87 1.96 -5.04
C SER A 146 -16.25 2.05 -3.56
N LEU A 147 -15.28 1.88 -2.68
CA LEU A 147 -15.44 2.00 -1.23
C LEU A 147 -15.84 3.41 -0.82
N LEU A 148 -15.29 4.44 -1.45
CA LEU A 148 -15.66 5.84 -1.19
C LEU A 148 -17.05 6.18 -1.73
N ARG A 149 -17.39 5.68 -2.92
CA ARG A 149 -18.70 5.86 -3.57
C ARG A 149 -19.82 5.05 -2.93
N ALA A 150 -19.50 4.00 -2.18
CA ALA A 150 -20.50 3.20 -1.47
C ALA A 150 -21.37 4.13 -0.61
N PRO A 151 -22.71 4.06 -0.73
CA PRO A 151 -23.59 5.00 -0.06
C PRO A 151 -23.36 4.94 1.45
N SER A 152 -23.02 6.08 2.04
CA SER A 152 -23.36 6.34 3.43
C SER A 152 -24.87 6.43 3.48
N PHE A 153 -25.53 5.44 4.08
CA PHE A 153 -26.95 5.56 4.41
C PHE A 153 -27.09 6.85 5.22
N ILE A 154 -27.65 7.87 4.58
CA ILE A 154 -28.17 9.09 5.21
C ILE A 154 -29.64 8.80 5.47
#